data_AF-A0A7X2D0Q6-F1
#
_entry.id   AF-A0A7X2D0Q6-F1
#
_cell.length_a   1.000
_cell.length_b   1.000
_cell.length_c   1.000
_cell.angle_alpha   90.00
_cell.angle_beta   90.00
_cell.angle_gamma   90.00
#
_symmetry.space_group_name_H-M   'P 1'
#
loop_
_entity.id
_entity.type
_entity.pdbx_description
1 polymer ?
#
loop_
_entity_poly.entity_id
_entity_poly.type
_entity_poly.pdbx_seq_one_letter_code
_entity_poly.pdbx_strand_id
1 'polypeptide(L)'
;MAEFLSFAGIFIFLIISYTLIFKFGKKEEIKRKKKENVISCVIISKIYSLNEISKVTGLSLFEVETLLKEIIKTSSLGNNKINKLMNIGAFKNAMINHASGEIVLDPHANDTMFTRMGAAANSVLDRFAPKPNNEAVAFQTEKPQDWNCEYCNSLNPAELIKCSQCGAKK
;
A
#
# COMPACT_ATOMS: atom_id res chain seq x y z
N MET A 1 30.43 46.24 -45.66
CA MET A 1 31.09 45.54 -44.53
C MET A 1 30.20 45.43 -43.29
N ALA A 2 29.35 46.42 -42.96
CA ALA A 2 28.46 46.37 -41.79
C ALA A 2 27.42 45.23 -41.83
N GLU A 3 26.88 44.89 -43.01
CA GLU A 3 25.85 43.83 -43.10
C GLU A 3 26.40 42.41 -42.88
N PHE A 4 27.64 42.14 -43.30
CA PHE A 4 28.29 40.84 -43.07
C PHE A 4 28.52 40.55 -41.58
N LEU A 5 28.82 41.58 -40.78
CA LEU A 5 28.97 41.46 -39.33
C LEU A 5 27.63 41.15 -38.63
N SER A 6 26.52 41.66 -39.16
CA SER A 6 25.18 41.40 -38.63
C SER A 6 24.75 39.94 -38.83
N PHE A 7 24.93 39.40 -40.04
CA PHE A 7 24.60 37.99 -40.34
C PHE A 7 25.45 37.00 -39.54
N ALA A 8 26.74 37.29 -39.36
CA ALA A 8 27.62 36.46 -38.54
C ALA A 8 27.16 36.44 -37.07
N GLY A 9 26.73 37.58 -36.52
CA GLY A 9 26.19 37.68 -35.16
C GLY A 9 24.94 36.82 -34.94
N ILE A 10 23.99 36.84 -35.89
CA ILE A 10 22.75 36.05 -35.81
C ILE A 10 23.07 34.55 -35.86
N PHE A 11 23.96 34.12 -36.75
CA PHE A 11 24.35 32.71 -36.86
C PHE A 11 24.99 32.19 -35.57
N ILE A 12 25.88 32.98 -34.95
CA ILE A 12 26.50 32.63 -33.67
C ILE A 12 25.44 32.51 -32.57
N PHE A 13 24.47 33.43 -32.53
CA PHE A 13 23.38 33.39 -31.55
C PHE A 13 22.47 32.16 -31.72
N LEU A 14 22.18 31.78 -32.97
CA LEU A 14 21.41 30.57 -33.28
C LEU A 14 22.18 29.30 -32.87
N ILE A 15 23.49 29.22 -33.10
CA ILE A 15 24.31 28.07 -32.67
C ILE A 15 24.38 27.98 -31.14
N ILE A 16 24.58 29.11 -30.44
CA ILE A 16 24.60 29.15 -28.97
C ILE A 16 23.24 28.74 -28.40
N SER A 17 22.13 29.28 -28.92
CA SER A 17 20.79 28.90 -28.45
C SER A 17 20.49 27.42 -28.72
N TYR A 18 20.87 26.89 -29.88
CA TYR A 18 20.68 25.47 -30.22
C TYR A 18 21.47 24.55 -29.26
N THR A 19 22.74 24.87 -28.99
CA THR A 19 23.57 24.07 -28.06
C THR A 19 23.06 24.13 -26.63
N LEU A 20 22.50 25.26 -26.18
CA LEU A 20 21.84 25.38 -24.88
C LEU A 20 20.60 24.50 -24.80
N ILE A 21 19.68 24.62 -25.77
CA ILE A 21 18.44 23.81 -25.82
C ILE A 21 18.78 22.31 -25.80
N PHE A 22 19.78 21.89 -26.56
CA PHE A 22 20.19 20.48 -26.64
C PHE A 22 20.74 19.95 -25.30
N LYS A 23 21.55 20.77 -24.59
CA LYS A 23 22.08 20.41 -23.27
C LYS A 23 20.97 20.29 -22.22
N PHE A 24 19.97 21.19 -22.25
CA PHE A 24 18.82 21.11 -21.34
C PHE A 24 18.00 19.83 -21.58
N GLY A 25 17.76 19.45 -22.84
CA GLY A 25 17.00 18.24 -23.18
C GLY A 25 17.64 16.96 -22.66
N LYS A 26 18.96 16.79 -22.83
CA LYS A 26 19.67 15.57 -22.38
C LYS A 26 19.67 15.41 -20.86
N LYS A 27 19.74 16.53 -20.12
CA LYS A 27 19.71 16.53 -18.65
C LYS A 27 18.35 16.05 -18.12
N GLU A 28 17.25 16.51 -18.71
CA GLU A 28 15.90 16.09 -18.35
C GLU A 28 15.66 14.61 -18.65
N GLU A 29 16.17 14.10 -19.79
CA GLU A 29 16.02 12.69 -20.14
C GLU A 29 16.73 11.76 -19.14
N ILE A 30 17.94 12.13 -18.71
CA ILE A 30 18.68 11.38 -17.68
C ILE A 30 17.90 11.38 -16.36
N LYS A 31 17.36 12.53 -15.96
CA LYS A 31 16.54 12.65 -14.74
C LYS A 31 15.28 11.78 -14.83
N ARG A 32 14.63 11.73 -16.00
CA ARG A 32 13.46 10.88 -16.24
C ARG A 32 13.80 9.40 -16.11
N LYS A 33 14.88 8.93 -16.73
CA LYS A 33 15.34 7.53 -16.62
C LYS A 33 15.64 7.14 -15.17
N LYS A 34 16.27 8.04 -14.40
CA LYS A 34 16.50 7.81 -12.96
C LYS A 34 15.20 7.65 -12.19
N LYS A 35 14.19 8.49 -12.45
CA LYS A 35 12.85 8.35 -11.84
C LYS A 35 12.19 7.03 -12.20
N GLU A 36 12.22 6.65 -13.47
CA GLU A 36 11.65 5.38 -13.95
C GLU A 36 12.28 4.17 -13.25
N ASN A 37 13.60 4.17 -13.07
CA ASN A 37 14.30 3.11 -12.34
C ASN A 37 13.92 3.04 -10.86
N VAL A 38 13.77 4.19 -10.20
CA VAL A 38 13.31 4.23 -8.79
C VAL A 38 11.86 3.72 -8.68
N ILE A 39 10.99 4.15 -9.58
CA ILE A 39 9.59 3.73 -9.62
C ILE A 39 9.48 2.22 -9.84
N SER A 40 10.27 1.66 -10.77
CA SER A 40 10.26 0.21 -11.04
C SER A 40 10.76 -0.60 -9.85
N CYS A 41 11.75 -0.12 -9.11
CA CYS A 41 12.21 -0.78 -7.87
C CYS A 41 11.08 -0.87 -6.83
N VAL A 42 10.34 0.21 -6.62
CA VAL A 42 9.29 0.24 -5.59
C VAL A 42 8.05 -0.55 -6.04
N ILE A 43 7.59 -0.38 -7.28
CA ILE A 43 6.34 -0.99 -7.75
C ILE A 43 6.55 -2.47 -8.12
N ILE A 44 7.59 -2.78 -8.90
CA ILE A 44 7.82 -4.14 -9.42
C ILE A 44 8.55 -4.99 -8.39
N SER A 45 9.63 -4.46 -7.82
CA SER A 45 10.48 -5.23 -6.90
C SER A 45 10.00 -5.16 -5.45
N LYS A 46 8.97 -4.33 -5.14
CA LYS A 46 8.42 -4.13 -3.79
C LYS A 46 9.48 -3.76 -2.74
N ILE A 47 10.49 -3.02 -3.18
CA ILE A 47 11.57 -2.54 -2.30
C ILE A 47 11.11 -1.20 -1.70
N TYR A 48 11.03 -1.16 -0.37
CA TYR A 48 10.61 0.04 0.37
C TYR A 48 11.76 0.73 1.12
N SER A 49 12.91 0.07 1.27
CA SER A 49 14.09 0.65 1.93
C SER A 49 14.87 1.57 0.98
N LEU A 50 15.15 2.80 1.43
CA LEU A 50 15.94 3.77 0.65
C LEU A 50 17.37 3.24 0.37
N ASN A 51 17.94 2.48 1.31
CA ASN A 51 19.28 1.90 1.16
C ASN A 51 19.32 0.84 0.06
N GLU A 52 18.30 0.00 -0.03
CA GLU A 52 18.22 -1.03 -1.06
C GLU A 52 17.99 -0.41 -2.44
N ILE A 53 17.12 0.60 -2.53
CA ILE A 53 16.91 1.36 -3.78
C ILE A 53 18.23 2.01 -4.22
N SER A 54 18.98 2.62 -3.30
CA SER A 54 20.29 3.21 -3.58
C SER A 54 21.28 2.19 -4.15
N LYS A 55 21.35 0.99 -3.56
CA LYS A 55 22.21 -0.10 -4.05
C LYS A 55 21.83 -0.59 -5.44
N VAL A 56 20.54 -0.78 -5.71
CA VAL A 56 20.05 -1.29 -6.99
C VAL A 56 20.19 -0.25 -8.10
N THR A 57 19.92 1.01 -7.80
CA THR A 57 19.97 2.10 -8.79
C THR A 57 21.36 2.71 -8.97
N GLY A 58 22.29 2.44 -8.04
CA GLY A 58 23.61 3.06 -8.00
C GLY A 58 23.58 4.57 -7.70
N LEU A 59 22.46 5.08 -7.17
CA LEU A 59 22.26 6.49 -6.85
C LEU A 59 22.63 6.77 -5.39
N SER A 60 23.04 8.01 -5.10
CA SER A 60 23.24 8.42 -3.71
C SER A 60 21.92 8.43 -2.93
N LEU A 61 21.98 8.17 -1.62
CA LEU A 61 20.80 8.13 -0.75
C LEU A 61 20.02 9.46 -0.80
N PHE A 62 20.73 10.58 -0.78
CA PHE A 62 20.17 11.93 -0.93
C PHE A 62 19.45 12.14 -2.28
N GLU A 63 20.04 11.62 -3.37
CA GLU A 63 19.43 11.71 -4.69
C GLU A 63 18.16 10.86 -4.78
N VAL A 64 18.16 9.65 -4.22
CA VAL A 64 16.98 8.79 -4.14
C VAL A 64 15.86 9.48 -3.35
N GLU A 65 16.17 10.05 -2.19
CA GLU A 65 15.20 10.76 -1.36
C GLU A 65 14.61 11.98 -2.10
N THR A 66 15.46 12.76 -2.77
CA THR A 66 15.03 13.92 -3.55
C THR A 66 14.11 13.50 -4.70
N LEU A 67 14.47 12.44 -5.42
CA LEU A 67 13.65 11.90 -6.51
C LEU A 67 12.31 11.38 -5.99
N LEU A 68 12.29 10.68 -4.86
CA LEU A 68 11.05 10.21 -4.23
C LEU A 68 10.14 11.35 -3.79
N LYS A 69 10.69 12.39 -3.17
CA LYS A 69 9.92 13.60 -2.82
C LYS A 69 9.31 14.25 -4.06
N GLU A 70 10.06 14.35 -5.16
CA GLU A 70 9.52 14.84 -6.43
C GLU A 70 8.42 13.93 -6.99
N ILE A 71 8.60 12.61 -6.92
CA ILE A 71 7.62 11.61 -7.39
C ILE A 71 6.33 11.71 -6.59
N ILE A 72 6.40 11.75 -5.26
CA ILE A 72 5.26 11.88 -4.35
C ILE A 72 4.52 13.20 -4.64
N LYS A 73 5.25 14.32 -4.73
CA LYS A 73 4.67 15.62 -5.09
C LYS A 73 3.96 15.56 -6.45
N THR A 74 4.61 15.00 -7.46
CA THR A 74 4.04 14.88 -8.81
C THR A 74 2.77 14.02 -8.81
N SER A 75 2.76 12.93 -8.04
CA SER A 75 1.59 12.05 -7.92
C SER A 75 0.38 12.75 -7.28
N SER A 76 0.64 13.63 -6.29
CA SER A 76 -0.39 14.40 -5.58
C SER A 76 -1.04 15.47 -6.46
N LEU A 77 -0.30 16.04 -7.42
CA LEU A 77 -0.74 17.18 -8.23
C LEU A 77 -1.89 16.91 -9.23
N GLY A 78 -2.51 15.72 -9.21
CA GLY A 78 -3.75 15.45 -9.95
C GLY A 78 -3.64 15.50 -11.49
N ASN A 79 -2.44 15.65 -12.04
CA ASN A 79 -2.24 15.80 -13.47
C ASN A 79 -2.30 14.43 -14.16
N ASN A 80 -3.51 14.05 -14.57
CA ASN A 80 -3.90 12.70 -14.96
C ASN A 80 -3.06 12.11 -16.11
N LYS A 81 -2.53 12.96 -17.02
CA LYS A 81 -1.73 12.50 -18.16
C LYS A 81 -0.34 11.98 -17.76
N ILE A 82 0.35 12.66 -16.85
CA ILE A 82 1.70 12.27 -16.40
C ILE A 82 1.60 11.08 -15.44
N ASN A 83 0.60 11.10 -14.55
CA ASN A 83 0.36 10.02 -13.59
C ASN A 83 0.05 8.69 -14.29
N LYS A 84 -0.70 8.71 -15.40
CA LYS A 84 -1.00 7.53 -16.21
C LYS A 84 0.22 7.00 -16.97
N LEU A 85 1.10 7.89 -17.45
CA LEU A 85 2.28 7.52 -18.23
C LEU A 85 3.36 6.82 -17.40
N MET A 86 3.55 7.23 -16.15
CA MET A 86 4.59 6.70 -15.26
C MET A 86 4.06 5.81 -14.14
N ASN A 87 2.77 5.44 -14.16
CA ASN A 87 2.09 4.63 -13.15
C ASN A 87 2.38 5.08 -11.70
N ILE A 88 2.43 6.40 -11.49
CA ILE A 88 2.83 7.00 -10.20
C ILE A 88 1.67 7.02 -9.19
N GLY A 89 0.50 6.49 -9.56
CA GLY A 89 -0.69 6.45 -8.70
C GLY A 89 -0.44 5.75 -7.36
N ALA A 90 0.47 4.77 -7.34
CA ALA A 90 0.86 4.05 -6.12
C ALA A 90 1.57 4.94 -5.06
N PHE A 91 2.13 6.08 -5.46
CA PHE A 91 2.81 7.01 -4.54
C PHE A 91 1.90 8.12 -4.02
N LYS A 92 0.61 8.12 -4.40
CA LYS A 92 -0.34 9.10 -3.89
C LYS A 92 -0.41 8.96 -2.37
N ASN A 93 -0.17 10.05 -1.64
CA ASN A 93 -0.08 10.08 -0.17
C ASN A 93 1.02 9.21 0.45
N ALA A 94 2.00 8.73 -0.33
CA ALA A 94 3.12 8.01 0.24
C ALA A 94 3.96 8.92 1.14
N MET A 95 4.51 8.34 2.21
CA MET A 95 5.34 9.04 3.19
C MET A 95 6.73 8.39 3.27
N ILE A 96 7.75 9.21 3.49
CA ILE A 96 9.11 8.73 3.76
C ILE A 96 9.33 8.82 5.26
N ASN A 97 9.56 7.68 5.91
CA ASN A 97 9.94 7.65 7.30
C ASN A 97 11.44 7.90 7.41
N HIS A 98 11.82 9.09 7.88
CA HIS A 98 13.22 9.47 8.06
C HIS A 98 13.93 8.68 9.17
N ALA A 99 13.19 8.10 10.12
CA ALA A 99 13.77 7.31 11.20
C ALA A 99 14.13 5.89 10.76
N SER A 100 13.27 5.23 9.97
CA SER A 100 13.54 3.89 9.43
C SER A 100 14.22 3.89 8.06
N GLY A 101 14.20 5.02 7.34
CA GLY A 101 14.70 5.09 5.98
C GLY A 101 13.84 4.28 5.00
N GLU A 102 12.53 4.21 5.25
CA GLU A 102 11.59 3.42 4.46
C GLU A 102 10.47 4.29 3.87
N ILE A 103 9.94 3.85 2.74
CA ILE A 103 8.79 4.44 2.06
C ILE A 103 7.54 3.69 2.50
N VAL A 104 6.61 4.40 3.12
CA VAL A 104 5.28 3.89 3.45
C VAL A 104 4.34 4.31 2.34
N LEU A 105 3.84 3.34 1.57
CA LEU A 105 2.81 3.59 0.56
C LEU A 105 1.41 3.58 1.20
N ASP A 106 0.53 4.45 0.73
CA ASP A 106 -0.88 4.44 1.14
C ASP A 106 -1.60 3.27 0.42
N PRO A 107 -2.19 2.31 1.16
CA PRO A 107 -2.87 1.16 0.56
C PRO A 107 -4.10 1.56 -0.28
N HIS A 108 -4.66 2.75 -0.04
CA HIS A 108 -5.80 3.30 -0.77
C HIS A 108 -5.39 4.25 -1.91
N ALA A 109 -4.08 4.48 -2.11
CA ALA A 109 -3.55 5.40 -3.11
C ALA A 109 -4.08 5.14 -4.54
N ASN A 110 -4.25 3.86 -4.87
CA ASN A 110 -4.62 3.39 -6.20
C ASN A 110 -5.99 2.68 -6.21
N ASP A 111 -6.87 3.04 -5.27
CA ASP A 111 -8.22 2.47 -5.18
C ASP A 111 -9.03 2.85 -6.43
N THR A 112 -9.10 1.92 -7.38
CA THR A 112 -9.85 2.09 -8.62
C THR A 112 -11.31 1.74 -8.39
N MET A 113 -12.19 2.23 -9.26
CA MET A 113 -13.60 1.82 -9.26
C MET A 113 -13.76 0.29 -9.33
N PHE A 114 -12.86 -0.41 -10.04
CA PHE A 114 -12.84 -1.87 -10.08
C PHE A 114 -12.47 -2.50 -8.75
N THR A 115 -11.51 -1.93 -8.02
CA THR A 115 -11.16 -2.38 -6.66
C THR A 115 -12.36 -2.25 -5.73
N ARG A 116 -13.10 -1.13 -5.82
CA ARG A 116 -14.33 -0.90 -5.05
C ARG A 116 -15.45 -1.86 -5.43
N MET A 117 -15.63 -2.13 -6.72
CA MET A 117 -16.63 -3.11 -7.19
C MET A 117 -16.25 -4.53 -6.76
N GLY A 118 -14.97 -4.89 -6.80
CA GLY A 118 -14.48 -6.17 -6.29
C GLY A 118 -14.72 -6.31 -4.78
N ALA A 119 -14.42 -5.27 -3.99
CA ALA A 119 -14.70 -5.25 -2.56
C ALA A 119 -16.20 -5.36 -2.27
N ALA A 120 -17.06 -4.66 -3.03
CA ALA A 120 -18.50 -4.75 -2.90
C ALA A 120 -19.02 -6.15 -3.30
N ALA A 121 -18.50 -6.74 -4.38
CA ALA A 121 -18.84 -8.09 -4.81
C ALA A 121 -18.44 -9.12 -3.74
N ASN A 122 -17.24 -9.00 -3.17
CA ASN A 122 -16.79 -9.85 -2.06
C ASN A 122 -17.69 -9.68 -0.83
N SER A 123 -18.10 -8.46 -0.48
CA SER A 123 -19.04 -8.24 0.63
C SER A 123 -20.41 -8.89 0.39
N VAL A 124 -20.88 -8.92 -0.86
CA VAL A 124 -22.11 -9.65 -1.23
C VAL A 124 -21.88 -11.16 -1.16
N LEU A 125 -20.75 -11.66 -1.67
CA LEU A 125 -20.39 -13.08 -1.59
C LEU A 125 -20.25 -13.55 -0.14
N ASP A 126 -19.69 -12.75 0.76
CA ASP A 126 -19.57 -13.07 2.19
C ASP A 126 -20.94 -13.22 2.87
N ARG A 127 -21.99 -12.56 2.36
CA ARG A 127 -23.37 -12.79 2.85
C ARG A 127 -23.91 -14.17 2.45
N PHE A 128 -23.40 -14.74 1.36
CA PHE A 128 -23.75 -16.07 0.85
C PHE A 128 -22.70 -17.13 1.18
N ALA A 129 -21.53 -16.75 1.68
CA ALA A 129 -20.56 -17.68 2.18
C ALA A 129 -21.26 -18.52 3.26
N PRO A 130 -21.24 -19.86 3.15
CA PRO A 130 -21.75 -20.69 4.22
C PRO A 130 -21.01 -20.24 5.46
N LYS A 131 -21.75 -19.78 6.48
CA LYS A 131 -21.16 -19.48 7.79
C LYS A 131 -20.24 -20.67 8.08
N PRO A 132 -18.93 -20.47 8.33
CA PRO A 132 -18.16 -21.53 8.94
C PRO A 132 -18.91 -21.82 10.23
N ASN A 133 -19.65 -22.92 10.19
CA ASN A 133 -19.94 -23.69 11.35
C ASN A 133 -18.60 -23.75 12.07
N ASN A 134 -18.52 -23.11 13.23
CA ASN A 134 -17.50 -23.43 14.22
C ASN A 134 -17.80 -24.86 14.70
N GLU A 135 -17.70 -25.80 13.76
CA GLU A 135 -17.37 -27.19 13.90
C GLU A 135 -15.83 -27.28 13.72
N ALA A 136 -15.04 -26.47 14.42
CA ALA A 136 -14.35 -27.06 15.57
C ALA A 136 -15.31 -28.04 16.24
N VAL A 137 -15.02 -29.33 16.12
CA VAL A 137 -15.71 -30.44 16.79
C VAL A 137 -15.71 -30.15 18.29
N ALA A 138 -16.61 -29.29 18.73
CA ALA A 138 -17.06 -29.20 20.09
C ALA A 138 -17.90 -30.46 20.23
N PHE A 139 -17.30 -31.47 20.82
CA PHE A 139 -18.04 -32.54 21.49
C PHE A 139 -19.22 -31.85 22.19
N GLN A 140 -20.43 -32.04 21.67
CA GLN A 140 -21.62 -31.76 22.45
C GLN A 140 -21.57 -32.79 23.57
N THR A 141 -20.85 -32.49 24.64
CA THR A 141 -21.18 -33.05 25.94
C THR A 141 -22.62 -32.62 26.16
N GLU A 142 -23.53 -33.56 25.94
CA GLU A 142 -24.93 -33.48 26.29
C GLU A 142 -25.00 -32.73 27.61
N LYS A 143 -25.65 -31.56 27.61
CA LYS A 143 -25.79 -30.77 28.83
C LYS A 143 -26.39 -31.71 29.87
N PRO A 144 -25.69 -32.01 30.97
CA PRO A 144 -26.15 -33.03 31.88
C PRO A 144 -27.52 -32.57 32.42
N GLN A 145 -28.47 -33.51 32.47
CA GLN A 145 -29.84 -33.21 32.85
C GLN A 145 -29.93 -32.95 34.36
N ASP A 146 -30.71 -31.95 34.76
CA ASP A 146 -31.02 -31.67 36.16
C ASP A 146 -31.68 -32.90 36.80
N TRP A 147 -31.43 -33.13 38.09
CA TRP A 147 -31.88 -34.33 38.80
C TRP A 147 -32.74 -33.99 40.01
N ASN A 148 -33.77 -34.80 40.26
CA ASN A 148 -34.60 -34.69 41.47
C ASN A 148 -33.98 -35.51 42.61
N CYS A 149 -33.91 -34.93 43.81
CA CYS A 149 -33.41 -35.64 44.98
C CYS A 149 -34.42 -36.67 45.49
N GLU A 150 -34.03 -37.95 45.62
CA GLU A 150 -34.93 -39.00 46.13
C GLU A 150 -35.38 -38.81 47.58
N TYR A 151 -34.65 -38.01 48.38
CA TYR A 151 -34.95 -37.79 49.80
C TYR A 151 -35.91 -36.63 50.07
N CYS A 152 -35.75 -35.52 49.34
CA CYS A 152 -36.54 -34.30 49.57
C CYS A 152 -37.24 -33.77 48.31
N ASN A 153 -37.10 -34.47 47.20
CA ASN A 153 -37.72 -34.19 45.90
C ASN A 153 -37.42 -32.80 45.30
N SER A 154 -36.34 -32.15 45.73
CA SER A 154 -35.90 -30.88 45.15
C SER A 154 -35.19 -31.09 43.82
N LEU A 155 -35.45 -30.22 42.85
CA LEU A 155 -34.71 -30.17 41.58
C LEU A 155 -33.32 -29.56 41.80
N ASN A 156 -32.28 -30.31 41.45
CA ASN A 156 -30.89 -29.88 41.58
C ASN A 156 -30.21 -29.81 40.20
N PRO A 157 -29.38 -28.77 39.96
CA PRO A 157 -28.51 -28.70 38.80
C PRO A 157 -27.68 -29.96 38.59
N ALA A 158 -27.50 -30.34 37.33
CA ALA A 158 -26.79 -31.55 36.97
C ALA A 158 -25.31 -31.61 37.42
N GLU A 159 -24.72 -30.45 37.70
CA GLU A 159 -23.34 -30.30 38.19
C GLU A 159 -23.19 -30.64 39.69
N LEU A 160 -24.30 -30.68 40.45
CA LEU A 160 -24.26 -30.93 41.89
C LEU A 160 -24.25 -32.43 42.21
N ILE A 161 -23.23 -32.87 42.95
CA ILE A 161 -23.11 -34.25 43.48
C ILE A 161 -23.95 -34.43 44.75
N LYS A 162 -24.26 -33.34 45.46
CA LYS A 162 -25.07 -33.34 46.68
C LYS A 162 -26.25 -32.38 46.53
N CYS A 163 -27.39 -32.77 47.08
CA CYS A 163 -28.61 -31.98 47.11
C CYS A 163 -28.36 -30.65 47.83
N SER A 164 -28.73 -29.55 47.19
CA SER A 164 -28.62 -28.20 47.74
C SER A 164 -29.51 -27.97 48.97
N GLN A 165 -30.58 -28.77 49.13
CA GLN A 165 -31.55 -28.63 50.21
C GLN A 165 -31.25 -29.52 51.42
N CYS A 166 -30.95 -30.81 51.21
CA CYS A 166 -30.77 -31.77 52.30
C CYS A 166 -29.36 -32.37 52.41
N GLY A 167 -28.46 -32.06 51.47
CA GLY A 167 -27.09 -32.59 51.47
C GLY A 167 -26.94 -34.07 51.06
N ALA A 168 -28.05 -34.76 50.75
CA ALA A 168 -28.03 -36.14 50.26
C ALA A 168 -27.29 -36.26 48.92
N LYS A 169 -26.65 -37.41 48.69
CA LYS A 169 -25.92 -37.66 47.43
C LYS A 169 -26.91 -37.94 46.29
N LYS A 170 -26.53 -37.55 45.07
CA LYS A 170 -27.18 -37.97 43.82
C LYS A 170 -27.27 -39.49 43.71
#